data_AF-A0A6B3HHY9-F1
#
_entry.id   AF-A0A6B3HHY9-F1
#
_cell.length_a   1.000
_cell.length_b   1.000
_cell.length_c   1.000
_cell.angle_alpha   90.00
_cell.angle_beta   90.00
_cell.angle_gamma   90.00
#
_symmetry.space_group_name_H-M   'P 1'
#
loop_
_entity.id
_entity.type
_entity.pdbx_description
1 polymer ?
#
loop_
_entity_poly.entity_id
_entity_poly.type
_entity_poly.pdbx_seq_one_letter_code
_entity_poly.pdbx_strand_id
1 'polypeptide(L)'
;ANWIPMEEPNGGPNFYAFGDDLRYNIKVDNNGDGFADVTYSWRFRGSYRDDANQFLYNTGQVTSLNDPDLNFRQVYDLVVTTGGKSRTLLSGVPAAPSRTGKASMPDYAALRKQATLGLPGGGKTYAGQAEDPFFADLRVFDLLYGGDLSER
;
A
#
# COMPACT_ATOMS: atom_id res chain seq x y z
N ALA A 1 -6.23 1.56 -10.00
CA ALA A 1 -6.60 2.02 -8.65
C ALA A 1 -6.96 0.80 -7.80
N ASN A 2 -6.09 0.45 -6.87
CA ASN A 2 -6.29 -0.55 -5.82
C ASN A 2 -6.86 0.21 -4.62
N TRP A 3 -8.12 0.63 -4.78
CA TRP A 3 -8.87 1.39 -3.79
C TRP A 3 -9.80 0.43 -3.05
N ILE A 4 -9.61 0.30 -1.75
CA ILE A 4 -10.62 -0.25 -0.85
C ILE A 4 -11.33 0.96 -0.25
N PRO A 5 -12.62 1.17 -0.54
CA PRO A 5 -13.36 2.29 0.05
C PRO A 5 -13.36 2.23 1.58
N MET A 6 -13.32 3.39 2.25
CA MET A 6 -13.45 3.54 3.70
C MET A 6 -12.26 3.02 4.54
N GLU A 7 -11.04 3.15 4.03
CA GLU A 7 -9.81 2.98 4.84
C GLU A 7 -9.48 4.19 5.73
N GLU A 8 -10.48 4.69 6.46
CA GLU A 8 -10.34 5.90 7.27
C GLU A 8 -9.29 5.73 8.38
N PRO A 9 -8.35 6.69 8.56
CA PRO A 9 -7.30 6.60 9.58
C PRO A 9 -7.82 6.45 11.02
N ASN A 10 -9.10 6.78 11.26
CA ASN A 10 -9.75 6.70 12.57
C ASN A 10 -10.45 5.36 12.85
N GLY A 11 -10.43 4.41 11.90
CA GLY A 11 -11.11 3.11 11.97
C GLY A 11 -10.45 2.05 12.88
N GLY A 12 -9.81 2.47 13.97
CA GLY A 12 -9.22 1.54 14.94
C GLY A 12 -10.28 0.54 15.47
N PRO A 13 -9.94 -0.75 15.64
CA PRO A 13 -8.60 -1.35 15.57
C PRO A 13 -8.21 -1.92 14.19
N ASN A 14 -8.93 -1.56 13.12
CA ASN A 14 -8.72 -2.16 11.80
C ASN A 14 -7.52 -1.49 11.10
N PHE A 15 -6.45 -2.24 10.92
CA PHE A 15 -5.30 -1.84 10.12
C PHE A 15 -5.33 -2.61 8.79
N TYR A 16 -5.15 -1.88 7.69
CA TYR A 16 -5.36 -2.40 6.34
C TYR A 16 -4.10 -3.07 5.81
N ALA A 17 -3.89 -4.32 6.24
CA ALA A 17 -2.82 -5.16 5.74
C ALA A 17 -3.11 -5.65 4.31
N PHE A 18 -2.05 -5.90 3.54
CA PHE A 18 -2.18 -6.68 2.31
C PHE A 18 -2.56 -8.13 2.66
N GLY A 19 -3.33 -8.80 1.82
CA GLY A 19 -3.65 -10.22 1.99
C GLY A 19 -2.43 -11.11 1.73
N ASP A 20 -2.20 -12.06 2.64
CA ASP A 20 -1.05 -12.96 2.60
C ASP A 20 -1.21 -14.11 1.59
N ASP A 21 -2.44 -14.42 1.21
CA ASP A 21 -2.84 -15.43 0.22
C ASP A 21 -3.07 -14.84 -1.18
N LEU A 22 -2.81 -13.55 -1.36
CA LEU A 22 -3.07 -12.82 -2.59
C LEU A 22 -1.80 -12.61 -3.44
N ARG A 23 -2.03 -12.42 -4.74
CA ARG A 23 -1.01 -11.93 -5.68
C ARG A 23 -1.50 -10.63 -6.29
N TYR A 24 -0.81 -9.54 -5.95
CA TYR A 24 -1.09 -8.22 -6.49
C TYR A 24 -0.29 -8.05 -7.77
N ASN A 25 -0.96 -7.71 -8.88
CA ASN A 25 -0.30 -7.54 -10.18
C ASN A 25 -0.54 -6.15 -10.74
N ILE A 26 0.53 -5.51 -11.20
CA ILE A 26 0.46 -4.38 -12.12
C ILE A 26 0.89 -4.90 -13.49
N LYS A 27 -0.02 -4.79 -14.47
CA LYS A 27 0.20 -5.20 -15.85
C LYS A 27 0.39 -3.95 -16.71
N VAL A 28 1.47 -3.93 -17.49
CA VAL A 28 1.82 -2.84 -18.38
C VAL A 28 1.83 -3.37 -19.80
N ASP A 29 0.98 -2.78 -20.63
CA ASP A 29 0.98 -2.93 -22.09
C ASP A 29 1.61 -1.65 -22.65
N ASN A 30 2.76 -1.78 -23.31
CA ASN A 30 3.49 -0.67 -23.91
C ASN A 30 3.31 -0.59 -25.43
N ASN A 31 2.56 -1.52 -26.03
CA ASN A 31 2.42 -1.64 -27.48
C ASN A 31 0.95 -1.46 -27.95
N GLY A 32 -0.02 -1.53 -27.04
CA GLY A 32 -1.45 -1.30 -27.27
C GLY A 32 -2.22 -2.51 -27.78
N ASP A 33 -1.67 -3.72 -27.71
CA ASP A 33 -2.32 -4.96 -28.16
C ASP A 33 -3.29 -5.57 -27.13
N GLY A 34 -3.36 -5.00 -25.92
CA GLY A 34 -4.22 -5.47 -24.82
C GLY A 34 -3.62 -6.63 -24.03
N PHE A 35 -2.40 -7.06 -24.34
CA PHE A 35 -1.63 -8.06 -23.61
C PHE A 35 -0.49 -7.39 -22.83
N ALA A 36 -0.22 -7.89 -21.63
CA ALA A 36 0.82 -7.31 -20.80
C ALA A 36 2.22 -7.71 -21.32
N ASP A 37 3.00 -6.72 -21.75
CA ASP A 37 4.44 -6.90 -22.06
C ASP A 37 5.25 -7.13 -20.77
N VAL A 38 4.87 -6.42 -19.70
CA VAL A 38 5.52 -6.46 -18.39
C VAL A 38 4.48 -6.64 -17.29
N THR A 39 4.69 -7.60 -16.40
CA THR A 39 3.89 -7.75 -15.18
C THR A 39 4.79 -7.64 -13.96
N TYR A 40 4.47 -6.73 -13.05
CA TYR A 40 5.04 -6.68 -11.71
C TYR A 40 4.08 -7.39 -10.75
N SER A 41 4.61 -8.32 -9.96
CA SER A 41 3.85 -9.13 -9.02
C SER A 41 4.40 -8.98 -7.60
N TRP A 42 3.53 -8.60 -6.66
CA TRP A 42 3.82 -8.57 -5.23
C TRP A 42 3.14 -9.74 -4.53
N ARG A 43 3.83 -10.32 -3.55
CA ARG A 43 3.28 -11.28 -2.60
C ARG A 43 3.69 -10.87 -1.20
N PHE A 44 2.70 -10.65 -0.35
CA PHE A 44 2.90 -10.18 1.03
C PHE A 44 2.83 -11.34 2.01
N ARG A 45 3.51 -11.18 3.15
CA ARG A 45 3.44 -12.09 4.29
C ARG A 45 3.47 -11.27 5.57
N GLY A 46 2.47 -11.43 6.41
CA GLY A 46 2.39 -10.84 7.74
C GLY A 46 2.95 -11.74 8.83
N SER A 47 3.51 -11.13 9.87
CA SER A 47 3.83 -11.81 11.11
C SER A 47 3.75 -10.86 12.29
N TYR A 48 3.39 -11.40 13.45
CA TYR A 48 3.57 -10.73 14.74
C TYR A 48 4.98 -11.04 15.27
N ARG A 49 5.60 -10.08 15.96
CA ARG A 49 6.94 -10.24 16.50
C ARG A 49 6.92 -11.07 17.78
N ASP A 50 5.93 -10.83 18.65
CA ASP A 50 5.83 -11.52 19.93
C ASP A 50 4.99 -12.80 19.83
N ASP A 51 5.51 -13.87 20.42
CA ASP A 51 4.76 -15.11 20.72
C ASP A 51 3.92 -14.91 22.00
N ALA A 52 3.63 -13.66 22.36
CA ALA A 52 2.96 -13.27 23.61
C ALA A 52 1.43 -13.35 23.50
N ASN A 53 0.90 -13.99 22.44
CA ASN A 53 -0.54 -14.18 22.22
C ASN A 53 -1.34 -12.87 22.20
N GLN A 54 -0.76 -11.79 21.66
CA GLN A 54 -1.43 -10.49 21.54
C GLN A 54 -1.60 -10.07 20.08
N PHE A 55 -2.67 -9.31 19.83
CA PHE A 55 -3.06 -8.84 18.49
C PHE A 55 -2.73 -7.36 18.26
N LEU A 56 -2.02 -6.70 19.19
CA LEU A 56 -1.76 -5.27 19.06
C LEU A 56 -0.81 -5.03 17.90
N TYR A 57 -1.05 -3.93 17.19
CA TYR A 57 -0.20 -3.51 16.09
C TYR A 57 1.18 -3.05 16.57
N ASN A 58 1.20 -2.29 17.66
CA ASN A 58 2.40 -1.79 18.31
C ASN A 58 2.22 -1.70 19.83
N THR A 59 3.30 -1.88 20.59
CA THR A 59 3.31 -1.85 22.07
C THR A 59 3.83 -0.53 22.65
N GLY A 60 4.34 0.34 21.79
CA GLY A 60 4.93 1.63 22.16
C GLY A 60 5.14 2.51 20.93
N GLN A 61 6.05 3.47 21.03
CA GLN A 61 6.33 4.37 19.91
C GLN A 61 7.18 3.66 18.86
N VAL A 62 6.75 3.72 17.60
CA VAL A 62 7.46 3.13 16.46
C VAL A 62 8.22 4.23 15.72
N THR A 63 9.55 4.15 15.80
CA THR A 63 10.48 5.11 15.18
C THR A 63 11.27 4.53 14.01
N SER A 64 11.25 3.20 13.84
CA SER A 64 11.86 2.50 12.71
C SER A 64 11.09 1.24 12.33
N LEU A 65 11.34 0.69 11.14
CA LEU A 65 10.72 -0.57 10.70
C LEU A 65 11.19 -1.80 11.51
N ASN A 66 12.32 -1.68 12.21
CA ASN A 66 12.87 -2.74 13.05
C ASN A 66 12.55 -2.54 14.54
N ASP A 67 11.86 -1.46 14.89
CA ASP A 67 11.55 -1.05 16.27
C ASP A 67 10.91 -2.20 17.06
N PRO A 68 11.41 -2.53 18.27
CA PRO A 68 10.78 -3.55 19.11
C PRO A 68 9.31 -3.31 19.38
N ASP A 69 8.87 -2.04 19.37
CA ASP A 69 7.48 -1.70 19.60
C ASP A 69 6.59 -1.93 18.38
N LEU A 70 7.13 -2.19 17.19
CA LEU A 70 6.34 -2.58 16.01
C LEU A 70 6.10 -4.10 16.01
N ASN A 71 4.91 -4.51 16.46
CA ASN A 71 4.55 -5.91 16.62
C ASN A 71 4.11 -6.56 15.31
N PHE A 72 3.10 -6.01 14.62
CA PHE A 72 2.69 -6.53 13.31
C PHE A 72 3.57 -5.95 12.20
N ARG A 73 4.10 -6.83 11.35
CA ARG A 73 4.95 -6.45 10.21
C ARG A 73 4.54 -7.23 8.98
N GLN A 74 4.62 -6.58 7.82
CA GLN A 74 4.52 -7.24 6.53
C GLN A 74 5.79 -7.09 5.73
N VAL A 75 6.17 -8.18 5.07
CA VAL A 75 7.22 -8.19 4.06
C VAL A 75 6.65 -8.62 2.72
N TYR A 76 7.32 -8.28 1.64
CA TYR A 76 6.93 -8.73 0.31
C TYR A 76 8.11 -9.15 -0.56
N ASP A 77 7.78 -9.99 -1.54
CA ASP A 77 8.61 -10.22 -2.72
C ASP A 77 8.05 -9.43 -3.89
N LEU A 78 8.93 -8.91 -4.74
CA LEU A 78 8.58 -8.27 -6.00
C LEU A 78 9.23 -9.03 -7.15
N VAL A 79 8.41 -9.55 -8.05
CA VAL A 79 8.83 -10.26 -9.25
C VAL A 79 8.40 -9.47 -10.48
N VAL A 80 9.27 -9.39 -11.48
CA VAL A 80 8.92 -8.88 -12.80
C VAL A 80 8.89 -10.04 -13.80
N THR A 81 7.85 -10.08 -14.63
CA THR A 81 7.73 -11.00 -15.76
C THR A 81 7.71 -10.19 -17.05
N THR A 82 8.63 -10.48 -17.97
CA THR A 82 8.71 -9.84 -19.29
C THR A 82 8.85 -10.90 -20.36
N GLY A 83 7.96 -10.90 -21.37
CA GLY A 83 7.97 -11.91 -22.44
C GLY A 83 7.94 -13.35 -21.91
N GLY A 84 7.19 -13.58 -20.82
CA GLY A 84 7.07 -14.89 -20.15
C GLY A 84 8.23 -15.31 -19.24
N LYS A 85 9.30 -14.50 -19.14
CA LYS A 85 10.44 -14.79 -18.25
C LYS A 85 10.33 -13.99 -16.96
N SER A 86 10.41 -14.69 -15.82
CA SER A 86 10.31 -14.08 -14.50
C SER A 86 11.69 -13.82 -13.87
N ARG A 87 11.82 -12.69 -13.17
CA ARG A 87 12.99 -12.33 -12.36
C ARG A 87 12.54 -11.70 -11.05
N THR A 88 13.09 -12.18 -9.93
CA THR A 88 12.90 -11.53 -8.63
C THR A 88 13.69 -10.23 -8.58
N LEU A 89 13.00 -9.12 -8.28
CA LEU A 89 13.61 -7.80 -8.06
C LEU A 89 13.97 -7.59 -6.60
N LEU A 90 13.07 -7.95 -5.68
CA LEU A 90 13.22 -7.84 -4.24
C LEU A 90 12.63 -9.09 -3.58
N SER A 91 13.20 -9.50 -2.45
CA SER A 91 12.76 -10.67 -1.68
C SER A 91 12.75 -10.33 -0.19
N GLY A 92 11.64 -10.59 0.49
CA GLY A 92 11.49 -10.42 1.93
C GLY A 92 11.71 -8.98 2.42
N VAL A 93 11.41 -7.98 1.61
CA VAL A 93 11.61 -6.56 1.96
C VAL A 93 10.40 -5.99 2.69
N PRO A 94 10.56 -4.99 3.58
CA PRO A 94 9.44 -4.51 4.39
C PRO A 94 8.44 -3.69 3.56
N ALA A 95 7.15 -3.91 3.84
CA ALA A 95 6.10 -2.95 3.56
C ALA A 95 6.08 -1.87 4.66
N ALA A 96 5.57 -0.68 4.34
CA ALA A 96 5.35 0.35 5.35
C ALA A 96 4.22 -0.09 6.30
N PRO A 97 4.38 0.09 7.62
CA PRO A 97 3.32 -0.21 8.57
C PRO A 97 2.14 0.75 8.36
N SER A 98 0.90 0.35 8.64
CA SER A 98 -0.24 1.26 8.71
C SER A 98 0.00 2.34 9.75
N ARG A 99 -0.42 3.58 9.46
CA ARG A 99 -0.21 4.70 10.39
C ARG A 99 -1.20 4.60 11.56
N THR A 100 -0.74 4.14 12.73
CA THR A 100 -1.58 3.98 13.93
C THR A 100 -1.75 5.26 14.76
N GLY A 101 -1.60 6.44 14.13
CA GLY A 101 -1.73 7.75 14.75
C GLY A 101 -0.42 8.38 15.22
N LYS A 102 -0.45 9.69 15.51
CA LYS A 102 0.74 10.50 15.86
C LYS A 102 1.39 10.10 17.18
N ALA A 103 0.62 9.59 18.14
CA ALA A 103 1.18 9.13 19.42
C ALA A 103 2.09 7.91 19.25
N SER A 104 1.64 6.93 18.45
CA SER A 104 2.36 5.71 18.12
C SER A 104 3.48 5.94 17.10
N MET A 105 3.21 6.72 16.05
CA MET A 105 4.13 6.96 14.94
C MET A 105 4.33 8.47 14.74
N PRO A 106 5.15 9.12 15.60
CA PRO A 106 5.31 10.58 15.61
C PRO A 106 5.93 11.12 14.33
N ASP A 107 6.84 10.36 13.69
CA ASP A 107 7.43 10.66 12.39
C ASP A 107 7.16 9.52 11.39
N TYR A 108 5.93 9.47 10.89
CA TYR A 108 5.55 8.48 9.88
C TYR A 108 6.27 8.69 8.54
N ALA A 109 6.74 9.91 8.24
CA ALA A 109 7.48 10.18 7.02
C ALA A 109 8.84 9.45 7.02
N ALA A 110 9.50 9.35 8.17
CA ALA A 110 10.69 8.53 8.33
C ALA A 110 10.42 7.04 8.07
N LEU A 111 9.32 6.49 8.59
CA LEU A 111 8.92 5.09 8.35
C LEU A 111 8.63 4.84 6.86
N ARG A 112 7.90 5.76 6.22
CA ARG A 112 7.62 5.73 4.78
C ARG A 112 8.91 5.73 3.95
N LYS A 113 9.88 6.55 4.34
CA LYS A 113 11.20 6.63 3.68
C LYS A 113 11.98 5.33 3.83
N GLN A 114 11.97 4.71 5.00
CA GLN A 114 12.62 3.40 5.24
C GLN A 114 11.98 2.28 4.39
N ALA A 115 10.67 2.35 4.14
CA ALA A 115 9.94 1.38 3.31
C ALA A 115 10.00 1.70 1.81
N THR A 116 10.64 2.79 1.41
CA THR A 116 10.83 3.15 -0.01
C THR A 116 12.16 2.61 -0.49
N LEU A 117 12.13 1.64 -1.40
CA LEU A 117 13.30 0.88 -1.80
C LEU A 117 13.64 1.12 -3.28
N GLY A 118 14.93 1.14 -3.61
CA GLY A 118 15.39 1.18 -5.00
C GLY A 118 15.21 -0.17 -5.68
N LEU A 119 15.03 -0.16 -7.01
CA LEU A 119 14.94 -1.38 -7.82
C LEU A 119 16.19 -1.61 -8.67
N PRO A 120 16.58 -2.87 -8.93
CA PRO A 120 17.63 -3.18 -9.89
C PRO A 120 17.26 -2.67 -11.29
N GLY A 121 18.11 -1.84 -11.88
CA GLY A 121 17.85 -1.20 -13.18
C GLY A 121 17.21 0.19 -13.10
N GLY A 122 17.01 0.72 -11.88
CA GLY A 122 16.46 2.06 -11.66
C GLY A 122 15.00 2.04 -11.22
N GLY A 123 14.55 3.18 -10.69
CA GLY A 123 13.22 3.32 -10.10
C GLY A 123 13.18 2.98 -8.61
N LYS A 124 11.98 3.13 -8.02
CA LYS A 124 11.71 2.87 -6.61
C LYS A 124 10.38 2.15 -6.46
N THR A 125 10.25 1.40 -5.37
CA THR A 125 9.00 0.79 -4.93
C THR A 125 8.66 1.30 -3.53
N TYR A 126 7.37 1.47 -3.27
CA TYR A 126 6.79 1.72 -1.97
C TYR A 126 5.51 0.90 -1.89
N ALA A 127 5.38 0.10 -0.83
CA ALA A 127 4.17 -0.67 -0.53
C ALA A 127 3.67 -0.25 0.84
N GLY A 128 2.47 0.31 0.89
CA GLY A 128 1.85 0.82 2.11
C GLY A 128 0.76 1.82 1.78
N GLN A 129 0.02 2.24 2.79
CA GLN A 129 -1.04 3.23 2.61
C GLN A 129 -0.45 4.56 2.12
N ALA A 130 -1.15 5.18 1.18
CA ALA A 130 -0.88 6.52 0.68
C ALA A 130 -2.23 7.20 0.49
N GLU A 131 -2.34 8.45 0.97
CA GLU A 131 -3.48 9.28 0.63
C GLU A 131 -3.46 9.53 -0.88
N ASP A 132 -4.50 9.08 -1.58
CA ASP A 132 -4.74 9.43 -2.97
C ASP A 132 -5.62 10.68 -2.98
N PRO A 133 -5.18 11.83 -3.52
CA PRO A 133 -6.09 12.93 -3.80
C PRO A 133 -7.01 12.52 -4.96
N PHE A 134 -8.00 11.68 -4.67
CA PHE A 134 -9.08 11.42 -5.61
C PHE A 134 -9.93 12.68 -5.73
N PHE A 135 -9.61 13.52 -6.70
CA PHE A 135 -10.48 14.61 -7.13
C PHE A 135 -11.65 14.01 -7.91
N ALA A 136 -12.71 13.63 -7.22
CA ALA A 136 -13.99 13.39 -7.85
C ALA A 136 -14.61 14.75 -8.19
N ASP A 137 -14.63 15.15 -9.46
CA ASP A 137 -15.52 16.25 -9.87
C ASP A 137 -16.96 15.72 -9.90
N LEU A 138 -17.60 15.71 -8.74
CA LEU A 138 -18.97 15.23 -8.55
C LEU A 138 -20.02 16.20 -9.13
N ARG A 139 -19.62 17.34 -9.72
CA ARG A 139 -20.55 18.26 -10.42
C ARG A 139 -21.26 17.58 -11.60
N VAL A 140 -20.75 16.46 -12.09
CA VAL A 140 -21.45 15.66 -13.12
C VAL A 140 -22.70 14.97 -12.58
N PHE A 141 -22.79 14.71 -11.26
CA PHE A 141 -24.00 14.16 -10.64
C PHE A 141 -25.08 15.23 -10.41
N ASP A 142 -24.69 16.50 -10.40
CA ASP A 142 -25.61 17.64 -10.26
C ASP A 142 -26.46 17.83 -11.52
N LEU A 143 -25.92 17.50 -12.70
CA LEU A 143 -26.63 17.58 -13.98
C LEU A 143 -27.77 16.56 -14.15
N LEU A 144 -27.88 15.56 -13.27
CA LEU A 144 -28.92 14.51 -13.37
C LEU A 144 -30.03 14.63 -12.30
N TYR A 145 -29.93 15.57 -11.35
CA TYR A 145 -31.00 15.88 -10.40
C TYR A 145 -31.69 17.20 -10.75
N GLY A 146 -32.45 17.15 -11.85
CA GLY A 146 -33.69 17.90 -12.07
C GLY A 146 -33.79 19.37 -11.62
N GLY A 147 -33.68 20.27 -12.60
CA GLY A 147 -34.57 21.43 -12.71
C GLY A 147 -34.01 22.79 -12.32
N ASP A 148 -33.66 23.56 -13.36
CA ASP A 148 -33.31 25.00 -13.42
C ASP A 148 -31.85 25.38 -13.07
N LEU A 149 -31.08 25.65 -14.12
CA LEU A 149 -29.66 26.00 -14.14
C LEU A 149 -29.45 27.52 -14.36
N SER A 150 -30.18 28.38 -13.65
CA SER A 150 -29.94 29.83 -13.70
C SER A 150 -29.18 30.33 -12.46
N GLU A 151 -28.03 30.98 -12.69
CA GLU A 151 -27.32 31.76 -11.67
C GLU A 151 -28.04 33.11 -11.44
N ARG A 152 -28.16 33.51 -10.17
CA ARG A 152 -28.40 34.90 -9.75
C ARG A 152 -27.21 35.39 -8.93
#